data_AF-A0A840VR10-F1
#
_entry.id   AF-A0A840VR10-F1
#
_cell.length_a   1.000
_cell.length_b   1.000
_cell.length_c   1.000
_cell.angle_alpha   90.00
_cell.angle_beta   90.00
_cell.angle_gamma   90.00
#
_symmetry.space_group_name_H-M   'P 1'
#
loop_
_entity.id
_entity.type
_entity.pdbx_description
1 polymer ?
#
loop_
_entity_poly.entity_id
_entity_poly.type
_entity_poly.pdbx_seq_one_letter_code
_entity_poly.pdbx_strand_id
1 'polypeptide(L)'
;MTFTLDPCRCTAYGDRFLADADLPGPSREAYRGCEQCRGAGSVAYPCYRCGRRGRRRAQLVASVANLDTGAVASHQVVPGGLDPHRDPAGHWVVDLASRVRELAACVGAVVADTDAPSLWLSQQWRPDLPAAQRYELEAHAILRADHAPWRLLLGRSTATPIVDPAARLCALADLLLLDLVVEARRQGAGFGWAIRYEVPGSPVPSGPPGGCPDLPEALIHTDVDSALAGLAERGLAAPARLLRPDSPRPPVAPAEDVDQLERRVLADCVDAVDGDELPGAQAVWRDGRWWHTTLRVGEPVEILAEQPTGQVVRRVQVPLGRGYEPPDASWLGEHVEWRPCPDCRPHCRLRACDCRLGGRPADSDCPQSSGAGLCPSALHCFTCGDNHRLHRTVLVTVTDLRHRVVHLAWQAGTPEVAPLVATQPNGGPVVQLPDRYRLGSWAAILGAQPEDLADADGRHEIGKDLRDGYLTLPWAGADPVGEYVRSAERGTAAGRLIVVAAPRRAAAARAAAARPRPRPGPRGGRVRPAASRR
;
A
#
# COMPACT_ATOMS: atom_id res chain seq x y z
N MET A 1 -10.42 2.04 -34.12
CA MET A 1 -9.94 1.85 -32.73
C MET A 1 -8.58 1.18 -32.81
N THR A 2 -7.55 1.73 -32.18
CA THR A 2 -6.22 1.10 -32.14
C THR A 2 -6.07 0.28 -30.86
N PHE A 3 -5.81 -1.01 -31.03
CA PHE A 3 -5.46 -1.97 -30.00
C PHE A 3 -4.01 -2.41 -30.18
N THR A 4 -3.35 -2.80 -29.10
CA THR A 4 -2.09 -3.53 -29.15
C THR A 4 -2.40 -5.00 -28.92
N LEU A 5 -1.82 -5.88 -29.73
CA LEU A 5 -1.83 -7.31 -29.45
C LEU A 5 -0.59 -7.58 -28.60
N ASP A 6 -0.84 -7.82 -27.32
CA ASP A 6 0.22 -8.22 -26.40
C ASP A 6 0.13 -9.74 -26.20
N PRO A 7 1.26 -10.45 -26.06
CA PRO A 7 1.25 -11.86 -25.68
C PRO A 7 0.40 -12.07 -24.44
N CYS A 8 -0.48 -13.06 -24.48
CA CYS A 8 -1.27 -13.41 -23.32
C CYS A 8 -0.33 -13.93 -22.23
N ARG A 9 -0.55 -13.56 -20.96
CA ARG A 9 0.27 -14.08 -19.85
C ARG A 9 0.33 -15.61 -19.80
N CYS A 10 -0.64 -16.33 -20.37
CA CYS A 10 -0.59 -17.79 -20.43
C CYS A 10 0.60 -18.34 -21.22
N THR A 11 1.10 -17.59 -22.21
CA THR A 11 2.25 -18.03 -23.02
C THR A 11 3.57 -17.97 -22.23
N ALA A 12 3.62 -17.18 -21.16
CA ALA A 12 4.78 -17.16 -20.25
C ALA A 12 4.86 -18.44 -19.40
N TYR A 13 3.72 -19.09 -19.15
CA TYR A 13 3.62 -20.32 -18.34
C TYR A 13 3.54 -21.59 -19.19
N GLY A 14 3.13 -21.46 -20.46
CA GLY A 14 3.02 -22.55 -21.44
C GLY A 14 1.63 -23.17 -21.53
N ASP A 15 1.57 -24.38 -22.06
CA ASP A 15 0.35 -25.10 -22.41
C ASP A 15 -0.23 -25.94 -21.26
N ARG A 16 0.41 -25.91 -20.09
CA ARG A 16 0.02 -26.70 -18.91
C ARG A 16 -0.88 -25.92 -17.96
N PHE A 17 -1.78 -26.65 -17.30
CA PHE A 17 -2.60 -26.08 -16.22
C PHE A 17 -1.76 -25.70 -14.99
N LEU A 18 -0.85 -26.59 -14.54
CA LEU A 18 0.13 -26.31 -13.50
C LEU A 18 1.47 -25.92 -14.13
N ALA A 19 2.00 -24.75 -13.79
CA ALA A 19 3.25 -24.23 -14.32
C ALA A 19 4.16 -23.67 -13.22
N ASP A 20 5.48 -23.85 -13.35
CA ASP A 20 6.45 -23.28 -12.41
C ASP A 20 6.77 -21.82 -12.77
N ALA A 21 6.72 -20.90 -11.80
CA ALA A 21 7.04 -19.47 -12.01
C ALA A 21 8.52 -19.20 -12.19
N ASP A 22 9.37 -20.01 -11.56
CA ASP A 22 10.82 -19.75 -11.43
C ASP A 22 11.60 -20.04 -12.72
N LEU A 23 10.89 -20.44 -13.79
CA LEU A 23 11.42 -20.66 -15.13
C LEU A 23 10.68 -19.78 -16.15
N PRO A 24 10.95 -18.46 -16.22
CA PRO A 24 10.52 -17.64 -17.35
C PRO A 24 11.31 -18.09 -18.60
N GLY A 25 10.84 -19.16 -19.22
CA GLY A 25 11.35 -19.63 -20.51
C GLY A 25 10.91 -18.72 -21.66
N PRO A 26 11.44 -18.93 -22.88
CA PRO A 26 10.93 -18.27 -24.08
C PRO A 26 9.42 -18.54 -24.22
N SER A 27 8.69 -17.61 -24.85
CA SER A 27 7.24 -17.71 -25.07
C SER A 27 6.87 -19.12 -25.54
N ARG A 28 6.12 -19.83 -24.70
CA ARG A 28 5.66 -21.20 -24.95
C ARG A 28 4.31 -21.17 -25.67
N GLU A 29 3.89 -22.33 -26.16
CA GLU A 29 2.56 -22.51 -26.74
C GLU A 29 1.46 -22.08 -25.75
N ALA A 30 0.38 -21.50 -26.27
CA ALA A 30 -0.66 -20.94 -25.44
C ALA A 30 -1.47 -22.02 -24.72
N TYR A 31 -1.83 -21.78 -23.46
CA TYR A 31 -2.75 -22.63 -22.72
C TYR A 31 -4.12 -22.68 -23.41
N ARG A 32 -4.52 -23.87 -23.87
CA ARG A 32 -5.79 -24.07 -24.59
C ARG A 32 -7.00 -23.68 -23.75
N GLY A 33 -6.95 -23.92 -22.45
CA GLY A 33 -8.00 -23.56 -21.49
C GLY A 33 -7.95 -22.11 -21.02
N CYS A 34 -7.18 -21.22 -21.65
CA CYS A 34 -6.98 -19.89 -21.13
C CYS A 34 -8.27 -19.06 -21.09
N GLU A 35 -8.66 -18.59 -19.91
CA GLU A 35 -9.90 -17.79 -19.76
C GLU A 35 -9.81 -16.41 -20.42
N GLN A 36 -8.60 -15.89 -20.64
CA GLN A 36 -8.37 -14.59 -21.27
C GLN A 36 -8.29 -14.66 -22.80
N CYS A 37 -7.40 -15.50 -23.34
CA CYS A 37 -7.18 -15.58 -24.78
C CYS A 37 -7.88 -16.76 -25.46
N ARG A 38 -8.49 -17.68 -24.68
CA ARG A 38 -9.16 -18.89 -25.18
C ARG A 38 -8.27 -19.73 -26.12
N GLY A 39 -6.99 -19.83 -25.77
CA GLY A 39 -5.97 -20.54 -26.55
C GLY A 39 -5.34 -19.75 -27.70
N ALA A 40 -5.72 -18.49 -27.95
CA ALA A 40 -5.16 -17.69 -29.04
C ALA A 40 -3.73 -17.16 -28.78
N GLY A 41 -3.23 -17.24 -27.54
CA GLY A 41 -1.88 -16.79 -27.17
C GLY A 41 -1.65 -15.27 -27.17
N SER A 42 -2.64 -14.48 -27.58
CA SER A 42 -2.59 -13.01 -27.57
C SER A 42 -3.89 -12.43 -27.04
N VAL A 43 -3.79 -11.25 -26.42
CA VAL A 43 -4.96 -10.50 -25.95
C VAL A 43 -4.87 -9.08 -26.53
N ALA A 44 -5.96 -8.61 -27.11
CA ALA A 44 -6.06 -7.26 -27.61
C ALA A 44 -6.33 -6.29 -26.44
N TYR A 45 -5.35 -5.46 -26.10
CA TYR A 45 -5.55 -4.40 -25.13
C TYR A 45 -5.85 -3.07 -25.85
N PRO A 46 -6.79 -2.27 -25.33
CA PRO A 46 -6.90 -0.89 -25.76
C PRO A 46 -5.59 -0.18 -25.46
N CYS A 47 -5.00 0.50 -26.45
CA CYS A 47 -3.74 1.22 -26.24
C CYS A 47 -3.94 2.32 -25.18
N TYR A 48 -3.52 2.03 -23.93
CA TYR A 48 -3.68 2.92 -22.79
C TYR A 48 -2.76 4.14 -22.92
N ARG A 49 -1.59 3.97 -23.55
CA ARG A 49 -0.65 5.06 -23.84
C ARG A 49 -1.28 6.17 -24.69
N CYS A 50 -2.09 5.84 -25.69
CA CYS A 50 -2.80 6.84 -26.50
C CYS A 50 -4.28 7.03 -26.11
N GLY A 51 -4.73 6.42 -25.02
CA GLY A 51 -6.14 6.46 -24.60
C GLY A 51 -7.12 6.01 -25.68
N ARG A 52 -6.76 4.99 -26.48
CA ARG A 52 -7.53 4.46 -27.63
C ARG A 52 -7.67 5.41 -28.83
N ARG A 53 -6.93 6.53 -28.87
CA ARG A 53 -7.07 7.55 -29.93
C ARG A 53 -6.18 7.32 -31.15
N GLY A 54 -5.19 6.44 -31.08
CA GLY A 54 -4.22 6.16 -32.16
C GLY A 54 -3.21 7.28 -32.44
N ARG A 55 -3.27 8.36 -31.66
CA ARG A 55 -2.41 9.54 -31.76
C ARG A 55 -2.21 10.16 -30.38
N ARG A 56 -0.99 10.62 -30.09
CA ARG A 56 -0.65 11.41 -28.88
C ARG A 56 -0.10 12.75 -29.33
N ARG A 57 -0.41 13.79 -28.56
CA ARG A 57 0.22 15.10 -28.73
C ARG A 57 1.55 15.08 -27.98
N ALA A 58 2.63 15.48 -28.63
CA ALA A 58 3.93 15.65 -27.99
C ALA A 58 3.95 16.96 -27.19
N GLN A 59 3.27 16.92 -26.04
CA GLN A 59 3.13 18.04 -25.13
C GLN A 59 3.13 17.50 -23.70
N LEU A 60 3.93 18.11 -22.83
CA LEU A 60 3.95 17.86 -21.40
C LEU A 60 3.60 19.16 -20.68
N VAL A 61 2.66 19.12 -19.74
CA VAL A 61 2.34 20.27 -18.88
C VAL A 61 2.94 20.03 -17.51
N ALA A 62 3.94 20.81 -17.11
CA ALA A 62 4.47 20.78 -15.75
C ALA A 62 3.71 21.80 -14.90
N SER A 63 3.15 21.35 -13.78
CA SER A 63 2.37 22.18 -12.85
C SER A 63 2.99 22.12 -11.46
N VAL A 64 3.14 23.26 -10.79
CA VAL A 64 3.50 23.34 -9.37
C VAL A 64 2.31 23.86 -8.59
N ALA A 65 1.95 23.17 -7.51
CA ALA A 65 0.90 23.60 -6.58
C ALA A 65 1.46 23.84 -5.19
N ASN A 66 1.15 25.00 -4.61
CA ASN A 66 1.40 25.29 -3.20
C ASN A 66 0.28 24.66 -2.35
N LEU A 67 0.62 23.68 -1.52
CA LEU A 67 -0.33 22.96 -0.67
C LEU A 67 -0.96 23.84 0.42
N ASP A 68 -0.26 24.89 0.86
CA ASP A 68 -0.71 25.74 1.96
C ASP A 68 -1.70 26.79 1.46
N THR A 69 -1.43 27.38 0.30
CA THR A 69 -2.25 28.47 -0.29
C THR A 69 -3.25 27.99 -1.34
N GLY A 70 -3.02 26.81 -1.95
CA GLY A 70 -3.78 26.32 -3.09
C GLY A 70 -3.42 26.99 -4.43
N ALA A 71 -2.41 27.87 -4.46
CA ALA A 71 -1.95 28.50 -5.69
C ALA A 71 -1.31 27.48 -6.64
N VAL A 72 -1.56 27.62 -7.94
CA VAL A 72 -1.05 26.72 -8.98
C VAL A 72 -0.48 27.53 -10.15
N ALA A 73 0.73 27.16 -10.59
CA ALA A 73 1.33 27.67 -11.82
C ALA A 73 1.62 26.49 -12.75
N SER A 74 1.57 26.71 -14.07
CA SER A 74 1.81 25.65 -15.04
C SER A 74 2.56 26.15 -16.26
N HIS A 75 3.40 25.30 -16.83
CA HIS A 75 4.15 25.56 -18.05
C HIS A 75 3.97 24.42 -19.05
N GLN A 76 3.82 24.79 -20.32
CA GLN A 76 3.69 23.85 -21.42
C GLN A 76 5.05 23.61 -22.08
N VAL A 77 5.50 22.36 -22.04
CA VAL A 77 6.71 21.88 -22.69
C VAL A 77 6.34 21.28 -24.05
N VAL A 78 6.93 21.82 -25.13
CA VAL A 78 6.70 21.42 -26.53
C VAL A 78 8.02 21.35 -27.30
N PRO A 79 8.06 20.59 -28.42
CA PRO A 79 9.22 20.60 -29.31
C PRO A 79 9.55 22.02 -29.78
N GLY A 80 10.85 22.32 -29.87
CA GLY A 80 11.42 23.61 -30.25
C GLY A 80 11.49 24.66 -29.14
N GLY A 81 10.90 24.39 -27.97
CA GLY A 81 10.98 25.25 -26.78
C GLY A 81 11.85 24.67 -25.66
N LEU A 82 12.73 23.72 -25.99
CA LEU A 82 13.62 23.05 -25.03
C LEU A 82 15.00 23.71 -25.05
N ASP A 83 15.73 23.59 -23.94
CA ASP A 83 17.13 24.03 -23.81
C ASP A 83 18.03 22.82 -23.48
N PRO A 84 18.42 22.01 -24.50
CA PRO A 84 19.19 20.80 -24.27
C PRO A 84 20.67 21.10 -23.98
N HIS A 85 21.22 20.43 -22.99
CA HIS A 85 22.64 20.46 -22.65
C HIS A 85 23.19 19.03 -22.52
N ARG A 86 24.51 18.92 -22.36
CA ARG A 86 25.16 17.63 -22.09
C ARG A 86 25.25 17.39 -20.59
N ASP A 87 24.85 16.21 -20.14
CA ASP A 87 25.10 15.74 -18.79
C ASP A 87 26.57 15.30 -18.59
N PRO A 88 27.01 14.99 -17.35
CA PRO A 88 28.37 14.51 -17.10
C PRO A 88 28.76 13.21 -17.84
N ALA A 89 27.78 12.41 -18.25
CA ALA A 89 27.97 11.19 -19.06
C ALA A 89 28.00 11.48 -20.58
N GLY A 90 27.83 12.74 -20.99
CA GLY A 90 27.86 13.19 -22.38
C GLY A 90 26.54 13.01 -23.14
N HIS A 91 25.44 12.64 -22.48
CA HIS A 91 24.11 12.51 -23.07
C HIS A 91 23.41 13.86 -23.21
N TRP A 92 22.58 14.01 -24.24
CA TRP A 92 21.74 15.20 -24.41
C TRP A 92 20.50 15.12 -23.53
N VAL A 93 20.39 16.04 -22.59
CA VAL A 93 19.29 16.12 -21.61
C VAL A 93 18.67 17.51 -21.61
N VAL A 94 17.39 17.57 -21.26
CA VAL A 94 16.69 18.83 -20.96
C VAL A 94 16.27 18.75 -19.51
N ASP A 95 16.88 19.58 -18.68
CA ASP A 95 16.53 19.71 -17.27
C ASP A 95 15.39 20.72 -17.12
N LEU A 96 14.26 20.27 -16.57
CA LEU A 96 13.12 21.14 -16.29
C LEU A 96 13.17 21.76 -14.88
N ALA A 97 14.22 21.51 -14.09
CA ALA A 97 14.36 22.04 -12.73
C ALA A 97 14.35 23.57 -12.68
N SER A 98 14.98 24.25 -13.64
CA SER A 98 14.90 25.71 -13.75
C SER A 98 13.45 26.19 -13.90
N ARG A 99 12.69 25.53 -14.79
CA ARG A 99 11.28 25.84 -15.02
C ARG A 99 10.40 25.49 -13.82
N VAL A 100 10.69 24.39 -13.12
CA VAL A 100 10.00 24.02 -11.88
C VAL A 100 10.25 25.07 -10.80
N ARG A 101 11.50 25.55 -10.64
CA ARG A 101 11.83 26.62 -9.68
C ARG A 101 11.12 27.93 -9.99
N GLU A 102 11.03 28.31 -11.26
CA GLU A 102 10.24 29.48 -11.68
C GLU A 102 8.75 29.32 -11.31
N LEU A 103 8.16 28.16 -11.63
CA LEU A 103 6.77 27.87 -11.29
C LEU A 103 6.54 27.85 -9.77
N ALA A 104 7.47 27.30 -9.01
CA ALA A 104 7.43 27.25 -7.55
C ALA A 104 7.51 28.66 -6.95
N ALA A 105 8.41 29.52 -7.46
CA ALA A 105 8.48 30.92 -7.08
C ALA A 105 7.17 31.68 -7.38
N CYS A 106 6.54 31.43 -8.54
CA CYS A 106 5.26 32.05 -8.90
C CYS A 106 4.13 31.73 -7.91
N VAL A 107 4.13 30.55 -7.28
CA VAL A 107 3.12 30.15 -6.30
C VAL A 107 3.58 30.29 -4.85
N GLY A 108 4.77 30.86 -4.64
CA GLY A 108 5.40 30.98 -3.33
C GLY A 108 5.60 29.65 -2.64
N ALA A 109 6.00 28.61 -3.37
CA ALA A 109 6.26 27.27 -2.83
C ALA A 109 7.75 26.90 -2.91
N VAL A 110 8.18 26.08 -1.96
CA VAL A 110 9.44 25.35 -1.98
C VAL A 110 9.13 23.93 -2.46
N VAL A 111 9.84 23.49 -3.50
CA VAL A 111 9.78 22.14 -4.10
C VAL A 111 11.20 21.56 -4.07
N ALA A 112 11.35 20.27 -3.79
CA ALA A 112 12.67 19.63 -3.82
C ALA A 112 13.17 19.52 -5.27
N ASP A 113 14.46 19.82 -5.50
CA ASP A 113 15.05 19.76 -6.85
C ASP A 113 15.03 18.34 -7.44
N THR A 114 15.01 17.30 -6.60
CA THR A 114 14.90 15.89 -7.00
C THR A 114 13.58 15.55 -7.69
N ASP A 115 12.52 16.33 -7.46
CA ASP A 115 11.20 16.08 -8.04
C ASP A 115 11.06 16.65 -9.46
N ALA A 116 12.05 17.41 -9.93
CA ALA A 116 12.03 18.02 -11.25
C ALA A 116 12.27 16.98 -12.37
N PRO A 117 11.37 16.90 -13.37
CA PRO A 117 11.52 15.93 -14.45
C PRO A 117 12.68 16.31 -15.39
N SER A 118 13.47 15.32 -15.79
CA SER A 118 14.48 15.45 -16.86
C SER A 118 14.05 14.72 -18.12
N LEU A 119 14.25 15.32 -19.30
CA LEU A 119 13.96 14.70 -20.60
C LEU A 119 15.25 14.24 -21.26
N TRP A 120 15.33 12.94 -21.55
CA TRP A 120 16.47 12.34 -22.23
C TRP A 120 16.24 12.32 -23.73
N LEU A 121 17.09 13.04 -24.47
CA LEU A 121 17.01 13.08 -25.94
C LEU A 121 17.63 11.82 -26.55
N SER A 122 17.27 11.52 -27.79
CA SER A 122 17.91 10.45 -28.55
C SER A 122 19.40 10.76 -28.73
N GLN A 123 20.25 9.73 -28.76
CA GLN A 123 21.66 9.87 -29.12
C GLN A 123 21.86 10.45 -30.53
N GLN A 124 20.82 10.42 -31.37
CA GLN A 124 20.81 11.03 -32.70
C GLN A 124 20.60 12.55 -32.68
N TRP A 125 20.09 13.12 -31.57
CA TRP A 125 19.83 14.56 -31.50
C TRP A 125 21.15 15.34 -31.52
N ARG A 126 21.21 16.38 -32.35
CA ARG A 126 22.33 17.34 -32.41
C ARG A 126 21.77 18.76 -32.64
N PRO A 127 22.44 19.81 -32.15
CA PRO A 127 21.97 21.18 -32.30
C PRO A 127 21.97 21.67 -33.75
N ASP A 128 22.84 21.12 -34.59
CA ASP A 128 23.02 21.44 -36.01
C ASP A 128 22.04 20.72 -36.94
N LEU A 129 21.22 19.78 -36.42
CA LEU A 129 20.20 19.14 -37.23
C LEU A 129 19.14 20.14 -37.73
N PRO A 130 18.55 19.89 -38.92
CA PRO A 130 17.39 20.64 -39.39
C PRO A 130 16.28 20.67 -38.34
N ALA A 131 15.63 21.83 -38.18
CA ALA A 131 14.62 22.06 -37.15
C ALA A 131 13.52 20.99 -37.13
N ALA A 132 13.06 20.52 -38.29
CA ALA A 132 12.05 19.47 -38.40
C ALA A 132 12.51 18.14 -37.74
N GLN A 133 13.75 17.74 -37.97
CA GLN A 133 14.32 16.52 -37.39
C GLN A 133 14.57 16.68 -35.89
N ARG A 134 15.03 17.86 -35.44
CA ARG A 134 15.16 18.16 -34.00
C ARG A 134 13.82 18.07 -33.28
N TYR A 135 12.80 18.72 -33.82
CA TYR A 135 11.47 18.74 -33.21
C TYR A 135 10.83 17.35 -33.17
N GLU A 136 11.10 16.52 -34.16
CA GLU A 136 10.65 15.12 -34.14
C GLU A 136 11.34 14.33 -33.02
N LEU A 137 12.66 14.46 -32.85
CA LEU A 137 13.40 13.78 -31.78
C LEU A 137 13.01 14.29 -30.38
N GLU A 138 12.77 15.60 -30.25
CA GLU A 138 12.25 16.22 -29.02
C GLU A 138 10.83 15.77 -28.71
N ALA A 139 9.97 15.65 -29.74
CA ALA A 139 8.62 15.11 -29.59
C ALA A 139 8.63 13.68 -29.05
N HIS A 140 9.54 12.84 -29.55
CA HIS A 140 9.74 11.49 -29.03
C HIS A 140 10.24 11.48 -27.58
N ALA A 141 11.13 12.41 -27.20
CA ALA A 141 11.59 12.52 -25.82
C ALA A 141 10.45 12.90 -24.86
N ILE A 142 9.63 13.90 -25.22
CA ILE A 142 8.44 14.30 -24.45
C ILE A 142 7.46 13.13 -24.30
N LEU A 143 7.23 12.36 -25.37
CA LEU A 143 6.31 11.21 -25.34
C LEU A 143 6.84 10.03 -24.49
N ARG A 144 8.16 9.89 -24.34
CA ARG A 144 8.81 8.83 -23.53
C ARG A 144 8.89 9.19 -22.06
N ALA A 145 9.13 10.45 -21.72
CA ALA A 145 9.35 10.90 -20.35
C ALA A 145 8.15 10.67 -19.44
N ASP A 146 6.93 10.69 -19.98
CA ASP A 146 5.75 10.33 -19.21
C ASP A 146 4.60 9.77 -20.08
N HIS A 147 3.88 8.82 -19.49
CA HIS A 147 2.62 8.32 -20.02
C HIS A 147 1.50 9.36 -19.86
N ALA A 148 1.54 10.20 -18.83
CA ALA A 148 0.62 11.33 -18.68
C ALA A 148 1.11 12.57 -19.46
N PRO A 149 0.23 13.33 -20.12
CA PRO A 149 0.61 14.58 -20.80
C PRO A 149 0.76 15.76 -19.81
N TRP A 150 0.77 15.50 -18.50
CA TRP A 150 0.88 16.50 -17.44
C TRP A 150 1.58 15.88 -16.22
N ARG A 151 2.35 16.70 -15.50
CA ARG A 151 3.07 16.39 -14.26
C ARG A 151 2.67 17.43 -13.22
N LEU A 152 2.33 16.98 -12.01
CA LEU A 152 2.01 17.85 -10.87
C LEU A 152 3.09 17.66 -9.81
N LEU A 153 3.74 18.76 -9.44
CA LEU A 153 4.68 18.84 -8.33
C LEU A 153 4.01 19.61 -7.18
N LEU A 154 4.20 19.14 -5.96
CA LEU A 154 3.60 19.71 -4.77
C LEU A 154 4.68 20.38 -3.94
N GLY A 155 4.48 21.66 -3.59
CA GLY A 155 5.37 22.41 -2.71
C GLY A 155 4.62 23.08 -1.56
N ARG A 156 5.36 23.66 -0.62
CA ARG A 156 4.83 24.35 0.57
C ARG A 156 5.42 25.75 0.71
N SER A 157 4.72 26.67 1.39
CA SER A 157 5.16 28.06 1.57
C SER A 157 6.41 28.22 2.43
N THR A 158 6.68 27.23 3.28
CA THR A 158 7.90 27.17 4.09
C THR A 158 8.55 25.81 3.89
N ALA A 159 9.88 25.79 3.79
CA ALA A 159 10.63 24.55 3.87
C ALA A 159 10.29 23.87 5.21
N THR A 160 9.97 22.58 5.16
CA THR A 160 9.77 21.83 6.42
C THR A 160 11.12 21.85 7.15
N PRO A 161 11.17 22.21 8.45
CA PRO A 161 12.42 22.13 9.19
C PRO A 161 12.95 20.71 9.04
N ILE A 162 14.26 20.59 8.73
CA ILE A 162 14.95 19.30 8.60
C ILE A 162 15.03 18.73 10.01
N VAL A 163 13.97 18.03 10.42
CA VAL A 163 14.03 17.10 11.55
C VAL A 163 14.80 15.90 11.03
N ASP A 164 15.75 15.40 11.82
CA ASP A 164 16.42 14.13 11.53
C ASP A 164 15.35 13.06 11.21
N PRO A 165 15.31 12.53 9.96
CA PRO A 165 14.28 11.62 9.52
C PRO A 165 14.26 10.34 10.36
N ALA A 166 15.42 9.87 10.84
CA ALA A 166 15.52 8.70 11.67
C ALA A 166 14.91 8.95 13.06
N ALA A 167 15.30 10.04 13.73
CA ALA A 167 14.73 10.41 15.03
C ALA A 167 13.20 10.59 14.97
N ARG A 168 12.68 11.18 13.88
CA ARG A 168 11.24 11.35 13.67
C ARG A 168 10.51 10.01 13.59
N LEU A 169 11.05 9.05 12.83
CA LEU A 169 10.45 7.72 12.70
C LEU A 169 10.54 6.92 14.01
N CYS A 170 11.67 7.01 14.72
CA CYS A 170 11.86 6.37 16.03
C CYS A 170 10.84 6.89 17.05
N ALA A 171 10.72 8.22 17.16
CA ALA A 171 9.76 8.87 18.05
C ALA A 171 8.31 8.46 17.72
N LEU A 172 7.98 8.28 16.44
CA LEU A 172 6.65 7.82 16.05
C LEU A 172 6.43 6.33 16.34
N ALA A 173 7.43 5.46 16.16
CA ALA A 173 7.36 4.06 16.62
C ALA A 173 7.05 3.99 18.12
N ASP A 174 7.76 4.80 18.91
CA ASP A 174 7.56 4.94 20.34
C ASP A 174 6.20 5.52 20.72
N LEU A 175 5.65 6.43 19.91
CA LEU A 175 4.31 6.99 20.10
C LEU A 175 3.21 5.97 19.77
N LEU A 176 3.40 5.19 18.71
CA LEU A 176 2.41 4.21 18.22
C LEU A 176 2.55 2.84 18.88
N LEU A 177 3.59 2.63 19.69
CA LEU A 177 3.95 1.33 20.27
C LEU A 177 4.12 0.29 19.14
N LEU A 178 4.94 0.61 18.16
CA LEU A 178 5.30 -0.24 17.03
C LEU A 178 6.82 -0.42 16.97
N ASP A 179 7.25 -1.45 16.26
CA ASP A 179 8.64 -1.56 15.87
C ASP A 179 8.89 -0.71 14.62
N LEU A 180 9.96 0.08 14.62
CA LEU A 180 10.52 0.60 13.37
C LEU A 180 11.63 -0.34 12.93
N VAL A 181 11.46 -0.95 11.76
CA VAL A 181 12.39 -1.91 11.18
C VAL A 181 13.13 -1.26 10.02
N VAL A 182 14.46 -1.23 10.13
CA VAL A 182 15.40 -0.95 9.04
C VAL A 182 15.94 -2.29 8.57
N GLU A 183 15.80 -2.58 7.28
CA GLU A 183 16.19 -3.86 6.70
C GLU A 183 17.09 -3.65 5.49
N ALA A 184 18.20 -4.38 5.46
CA ALA A 184 19.04 -4.53 4.29
C ALA A 184 18.95 -5.98 3.80
N ARG A 185 18.60 -6.17 2.52
CA ARG A 185 18.63 -7.49 1.87
C ARG A 185 19.55 -7.47 0.68
N ARG A 186 20.24 -8.57 0.44
CA ARG A 186 21.11 -8.70 -0.74
C ARG A 186 20.28 -8.60 -2.02
N GLN A 187 20.79 -7.80 -2.95
CA GLN A 187 20.21 -7.58 -4.27
C GLN A 187 21.33 -7.43 -5.30
N GLY A 188 21.54 -8.47 -6.11
CA GLY A 188 22.67 -8.51 -7.04
C GLY A 188 24.01 -8.41 -6.30
N ALA A 189 24.84 -7.44 -6.67
CA ALA A 189 26.13 -7.18 -6.02
C ALA A 189 26.06 -6.25 -4.80
N GLY A 190 24.87 -5.74 -4.45
CA GLY A 190 24.68 -4.78 -3.37
C GLY A 190 23.52 -5.15 -2.44
N PHE A 191 22.96 -4.14 -1.79
CA PHE A 191 21.83 -4.28 -0.88
C PHE A 191 20.67 -3.39 -1.31
N GLY A 192 19.46 -3.91 -1.11
CA GLY A 192 18.22 -3.14 -1.17
C GLY A 192 17.73 -2.82 0.23
N TRP A 193 17.54 -1.54 0.53
CA TRP A 193 17.16 -1.02 1.84
C TRP A 193 15.68 -0.68 1.93
N ALA A 194 15.05 -1.07 3.04
CA ALA A 194 13.66 -0.77 3.34
C ALA A 194 13.47 -0.34 4.79
N ILE A 195 12.60 0.65 5.01
CA ILE A 195 12.24 1.15 6.34
C ILE A 195 10.72 1.06 6.50
N ARG A 196 10.24 0.50 7.62
CA ARG A 196 8.81 0.27 7.82
C ARG A 196 8.45 0.10 9.30
N TYR A 197 7.18 0.30 9.61
CA TYR A 197 6.63 -0.11 10.88
C TYR A 197 6.12 -1.55 10.83
N GLU A 198 6.30 -2.25 11.94
CA GLU A 198 5.77 -3.59 12.18
C GLU A 198 5.11 -3.67 13.57
N VAL A 199 4.13 -4.56 13.71
CA VAL A 199 3.68 -4.98 15.05
C VAL A 199 4.71 -5.97 15.60
N PRO A 200 5.10 -5.90 16.88
CA PRO A 200 6.05 -6.86 17.45
C PRO A 200 5.68 -8.32 17.17
N GLY A 201 6.68 -9.11 16.78
CA GLY A 201 6.50 -10.50 16.39
C GLY A 201 5.91 -10.70 14.98
N SER A 202 5.84 -9.65 14.16
CA SER A 202 5.54 -9.80 12.72
C SER A 202 6.65 -10.60 12.03
N PRO A 203 6.31 -11.52 11.12
CA PRO A 203 7.31 -12.24 10.34
C PRO A 203 8.02 -11.30 9.36
N VAL A 204 9.23 -11.69 8.97
CA VAL A 204 9.99 -10.99 7.92
C VAL A 204 9.20 -11.06 6.61
N PRO A 205 8.92 -9.92 5.93
CA PRO A 205 8.12 -9.93 4.72
C PRO A 205 8.73 -10.77 3.61
N SER A 206 7.90 -11.53 2.90
CA SER A 206 8.34 -12.39 1.81
C SER A 206 8.56 -11.64 0.47
N GLY A 207 8.37 -10.32 0.47
CA GLY A 207 8.54 -9.46 -0.70
C GLY A 207 10.00 -9.31 -1.18
N PRO A 208 10.19 -8.66 -2.34
CA PRO A 208 11.52 -8.32 -2.83
C PRO A 208 12.25 -7.38 -1.85
N PRO A 209 13.59 -7.28 -1.94
CA PRO A 209 14.37 -6.24 -1.26
C PRO A 209 13.81 -4.83 -1.50
N GLY A 210 14.13 -3.92 -0.60
CA GLY A 210 13.80 -2.51 -0.78
C GLY A 210 14.49 -1.92 -2.01
N GLY A 211 13.91 -0.86 -2.57
CA GLY A 211 14.39 -0.27 -3.82
C GLY A 211 15.57 0.70 -3.68
N CYS A 212 15.94 1.07 -2.46
CA CYS A 212 16.97 2.08 -2.19
C CYS A 212 18.36 1.43 -2.03
N PRO A 213 19.42 2.05 -2.55
CA PRO A 213 20.78 1.48 -2.55
C PRO A 213 21.50 1.62 -1.20
N ASP A 214 21.14 2.62 -0.38
CA ASP A 214 21.74 2.89 0.93
C ASP A 214 20.69 3.37 1.96
N LEU A 215 21.11 3.42 3.23
CA LEU A 215 20.23 3.83 4.33
C LEU A 215 19.83 5.32 4.28
N PRO A 216 20.74 6.28 4.01
CA PRO A 216 20.38 7.69 3.86
C PRO A 216 19.30 7.92 2.79
N GLU A 217 19.43 7.32 1.61
CA GLU A 217 18.44 7.42 0.54
C GLU A 217 17.10 6.79 0.96
N ALA A 218 17.13 5.63 1.64
CA ALA A 218 15.93 5.02 2.19
C ALA A 218 15.22 5.93 3.21
N LEU A 219 15.95 6.61 4.08
CA LEU A 219 15.39 7.57 5.06
C LEU A 219 14.77 8.80 4.40
N ILE A 220 15.37 9.29 3.31
CA ILE A 220 14.84 10.43 2.53
C ILE A 220 13.52 10.06 1.84
N HIS A 221 13.45 8.85 1.27
CA HIS A 221 12.27 8.39 0.54
C HIS A 221 11.15 7.82 1.42
N THR A 222 11.45 7.49 2.68
CA THR A 222 10.45 6.92 3.61
C THR A 222 9.74 8.03 4.40
N ASP A 223 8.54 8.36 3.96
CA ASP A 223 7.59 9.11 4.77
C ASP A 223 6.82 8.19 5.75
N VAL A 224 5.99 8.79 6.61
CA VAL A 224 5.24 8.01 7.62
C VAL A 224 4.19 7.11 6.97
N ASP A 225 3.57 7.58 5.90
CA ASP A 225 2.53 6.85 5.18
C ASP A 225 3.10 5.59 4.52
N SER A 226 4.25 5.71 3.85
CA SER A 226 4.96 4.60 3.22
C SER A 226 5.52 3.62 4.26
N ALA A 227 6.01 4.10 5.42
CA ALA A 227 6.44 3.22 6.50
C ALA A 227 5.29 2.41 7.12
N LEU A 228 4.08 3.00 7.21
CA LEU A 228 2.86 2.34 7.71
C LEU A 228 2.18 1.47 6.65
N ALA A 229 2.41 1.73 5.36
CA ALA A 229 1.81 0.97 4.28
C ALA A 229 2.17 -0.53 4.37
N GLY A 230 1.17 -1.38 4.20
CA GLY A 230 1.22 -2.83 4.36
C GLY A 230 1.27 -3.34 5.81
N LEU A 231 1.12 -2.49 6.82
CA LEU A 231 1.20 -2.91 8.23
C LEU A 231 0.19 -4.03 8.55
N ALA A 232 -1.06 -3.89 8.10
CA ALA A 232 -2.12 -4.87 8.33
C ALA A 232 -1.73 -6.25 7.76
N GLU A 233 -1.30 -6.28 6.49
CA GLU A 233 -0.91 -7.51 5.78
C GLU A 233 0.29 -8.20 6.43
N ARG A 234 1.33 -7.43 6.78
CA ARG A 234 2.54 -7.98 7.44
C ARG A 234 2.23 -8.53 8.82
N GLY A 235 1.34 -7.87 9.57
CA GLY A 235 1.01 -8.24 10.94
C GLY A 235 -0.15 -9.25 11.07
N LEU A 236 -0.69 -9.80 9.98
CA LEU A 236 -1.80 -10.78 10.03
C LEU A 236 -1.46 -12.01 10.88
N ALA A 237 -0.22 -12.49 10.79
CA ALA A 237 0.24 -13.67 11.53
C ALA A 237 0.78 -13.33 12.93
N ALA A 238 1.06 -12.05 13.21
CA ALA A 238 1.66 -11.60 14.46
C ALA A 238 0.74 -11.90 15.67
N PRO A 239 1.30 -12.18 16.85
CA PRO A 239 0.51 -12.43 18.04
C PRO A 239 -0.19 -11.16 18.53
N ALA A 240 -1.52 -11.23 18.69
CA ALA A 240 -2.27 -10.16 19.34
C ALA A 240 -1.98 -10.15 20.85
N ARG A 241 -1.61 -8.98 21.37
CA ARG A 241 -1.31 -8.75 22.79
C ARG A 241 -1.85 -7.40 23.23
N LEU A 242 -2.31 -7.29 24.48
CA LEU A 242 -2.72 -6.02 25.07
C LEU A 242 -1.55 -5.03 25.12
N LEU A 243 -1.86 -3.73 25.13
CA LEU A 243 -0.86 -2.67 25.30
C LEU A 243 -0.93 -2.10 26.71
N ARG A 244 0.23 -1.66 27.22
CA ARG A 244 0.38 -0.96 28.50
C ARG A 244 1.10 0.37 28.27
N PRO A 245 0.43 1.38 27.67
CA PRO A 245 1.06 2.63 27.26
C PRO A 245 1.77 3.38 28.38
N ASP A 246 1.24 3.27 29.61
CA ASP A 246 1.75 3.94 30.81
C ASP A 246 2.89 3.19 31.50
N SER A 247 3.38 2.08 30.91
CA SER A 247 4.48 1.33 31.50
C SER A 247 5.76 2.16 31.52
N PRO A 248 6.57 2.10 32.60
CA PRO A 248 7.86 2.75 32.64
C PRO A 248 8.73 2.28 31.46
N ARG A 249 9.19 3.23 30.66
CA ARG A 249 10.12 2.93 29.58
C ARG A 249 11.55 2.91 30.12
N PRO A 250 12.40 2.00 29.63
CA PRO A 250 13.82 2.10 29.91
C PRO A 250 14.35 3.45 29.39
N PRO A 251 15.43 3.99 29.97
CA PRO A 251 16.07 5.19 29.47
C PRO A 251 16.47 4.98 28.01
N VAL A 252 16.19 5.97 27.16
CA VAL A 252 16.53 5.95 25.73
C VAL A 252 18.04 5.80 25.60
N ALA A 253 18.47 4.79 24.83
CA ALA A 253 19.88 4.62 24.52
C ALA A 253 20.37 5.82 23.69
N PRO A 254 21.66 6.21 23.79
CA PRO A 254 22.19 7.27 22.93
C PRO A 254 21.91 6.91 21.47
N ALA A 255 21.35 7.87 20.73
CA ALA A 255 20.98 7.66 19.34
C ALA A 255 22.23 7.27 18.55
N GLU A 256 22.17 6.13 17.87
CA GLU A 256 23.14 5.80 16.85
C GLU A 256 22.92 6.74 15.68
N ASP A 257 23.98 7.39 15.23
CA ASP A 257 23.95 8.13 13.97
C ASP A 257 23.68 7.16 12.81
N VAL A 258 23.06 7.65 11.75
CA VAL A 258 22.65 6.88 10.56
C VAL A 258 23.82 6.10 9.98
N ASP A 259 25.01 6.72 9.89
CA ASP A 259 26.23 6.08 9.39
C ASP A 259 26.71 4.92 10.28
N GLN A 260 26.46 4.99 11.58
CA GLN A 260 26.78 3.90 12.51
C GLN A 260 25.77 2.76 12.38
N LEU A 261 24.48 3.10 12.28
CA LEU A 261 23.40 2.13 12.09
C LEU A 261 23.59 1.34 10.79
N GLU A 262 23.86 2.04 9.68
CA GLU A 262 24.12 1.43 8.37
C GLU A 262 25.29 0.44 8.43
N ARG A 263 26.45 0.87 8.95
CA ARG A 263 27.63 0.01 9.05
C ARG A 263 27.39 -1.23 9.90
N ARG A 264 26.61 -1.12 10.98
CA ARG A 264 26.27 -2.26 11.84
C ARG A 264 25.35 -3.24 11.12
N VAL A 265 24.30 -2.76 10.47
CA VAL A 265 23.39 -3.62 9.69
C VAL A 265 24.15 -4.34 8.58
N LEU A 266 25.07 -3.66 7.89
CA LEU A 266 25.91 -4.30 6.86
C LEU A 266 26.88 -5.34 7.45
N ALA A 267 27.43 -5.10 8.64
CA ALA A 267 28.26 -6.08 9.33
C ALA A 267 27.45 -7.34 9.73
N ASP A 268 26.18 -7.17 10.11
CA ASP A 268 25.26 -8.27 10.42
C ASP A 268 24.84 -9.09 9.17
N CYS A 269 25.16 -8.62 7.95
CA CYS A 269 24.95 -9.38 6.70
C CYS A 269 26.05 -10.43 6.43
N VAL A 270 26.97 -10.62 7.37
CA VAL A 270 28.03 -11.63 7.35
C VAL A 270 27.94 -12.47 8.63
N ASP A 271 28.01 -13.79 8.49
CA ASP A 271 27.99 -14.68 9.65
C ASP A 271 29.25 -14.51 10.50
N ALA A 272 29.09 -14.23 11.79
CA ALA A 272 30.21 -13.97 12.69
C ALA A 272 31.05 -15.23 13.01
N VAL A 273 30.49 -16.43 12.83
CA VAL A 273 31.14 -17.71 13.12
C VAL A 273 31.92 -18.18 11.90
N ASP A 274 31.26 -18.22 10.74
CA ASP A 274 31.82 -18.86 9.54
C ASP A 274 32.31 -17.86 8.48
N GLY A 275 31.95 -16.58 8.61
CA GLY A 275 32.27 -15.54 7.62
C GLY A 275 31.40 -15.59 6.36
N ASP A 276 30.38 -16.45 6.35
CA ASP A 276 29.49 -16.66 5.21
C ASP A 276 28.57 -15.47 4.97
N GLU A 277 28.25 -15.24 3.69
CA GLU A 277 27.32 -14.20 3.31
C GLU A 277 25.87 -14.57 3.67
N LEU A 278 25.21 -13.72 4.48
CA LEU A 278 23.82 -13.90 4.86
C LEU A 278 22.88 -13.16 3.90
N PRO A 279 21.62 -13.61 3.73
CA PRO A 279 20.67 -12.98 2.82
C PRO A 279 20.32 -11.53 3.18
N GLY A 280 20.59 -11.12 4.43
CA GLY A 280 20.41 -9.74 4.90
C GLY A 280 20.45 -9.63 6.42
N ALA A 281 20.07 -8.45 6.91
CA ALA A 281 19.96 -8.15 8.34
C ALA A 281 18.87 -7.10 8.60
N GLN A 282 18.47 -6.98 9.87
CA GLN A 282 17.54 -5.97 10.35
C GLN A 282 18.09 -5.27 11.59
N ALA A 283 17.86 -3.96 11.67
CA ALA A 283 17.87 -3.22 12.91
C ALA A 283 16.43 -2.82 13.28
N VAL A 284 16.03 -3.13 14.51
CA VAL A 284 14.67 -2.92 15.02
C VAL A 284 14.73 -1.94 16.17
N TRP A 285 14.13 -0.76 16.00
CA TRP A 285 13.93 0.19 17.10
C TRP A 285 12.73 -0.25 17.93
N ARG A 286 12.97 -0.55 19.20
CA ARG A 286 11.97 -0.97 20.17
C ARG A 286 12.43 -0.53 21.56
N ASP A 287 11.54 0.11 22.32
CA ASP A 287 11.82 0.59 23.68
C ASP A 287 13.02 1.55 23.75
N GLY A 288 13.07 2.51 22.84
CA GLY A 288 14.12 3.55 22.88
C GLY A 288 15.52 3.05 22.55
N ARG A 289 15.66 1.89 21.86
CA ARG A 289 16.95 1.28 21.51
C ARG A 289 16.87 0.48 20.22
N TRP A 290 17.99 0.40 19.51
CA TRP A 290 18.18 -0.48 18.35
C TRP A 290 18.53 -1.91 18.77
N TRP A 291 17.88 -2.88 18.14
CA TRP A 291 18.14 -4.31 18.25
C TRP A 291 18.54 -4.86 16.90
N HIS A 292 19.70 -5.48 16.84
CA HIS A 292 20.27 -6.02 15.61
C HIS A 292 19.98 -7.52 15.49
N THR A 293 19.58 -7.97 14.30
CA THR A 293 19.40 -9.38 13.98
C THR A 293 19.79 -9.68 12.54
N THR A 294 20.43 -10.83 12.35
CA THR A 294 20.67 -11.39 11.02
C THR A 294 19.38 -11.95 10.40
N LEU A 295 19.31 -12.04 9.08
CA LEU A 295 18.27 -12.78 8.37
C LEU A 295 18.79 -14.14 7.94
N ARG A 296 17.97 -15.18 8.12
CA ARG A 296 18.31 -16.57 7.82
C ARG A 296 17.27 -17.17 6.88
N VAL A 297 17.72 -18.04 5.98
CA VAL A 297 16.83 -18.79 5.09
C VAL A 297 16.08 -19.85 5.88
N GLY A 298 14.76 -19.90 5.71
CA GLY A 298 13.91 -20.95 6.25
C GLY A 298 13.72 -22.11 5.27
N GLU A 299 12.83 -23.04 5.62
CA GLU A 299 12.47 -24.15 4.73
C GLU A 299 11.72 -23.63 3.49
N PRO A 300 12.04 -24.10 2.28
CA PRO A 300 11.32 -23.72 1.08
C PRO A 300 9.84 -24.08 1.18
N VAL A 301 8.98 -23.09 0.93
CA VAL A 301 7.52 -23.23 0.93
C VAL A 301 7.02 -23.17 -0.50
N GLU A 302 6.19 -24.14 -0.87
CA GLU A 302 5.50 -24.15 -2.15
C GLU A 302 4.21 -23.32 -2.08
N ILE A 303 4.09 -22.34 -2.97
CA ILE A 303 2.92 -21.48 -3.12
C ILE A 303 2.27 -21.75 -4.47
N LEU A 304 1.00 -22.16 -4.43
CA LEU A 304 0.17 -22.33 -5.62
C LEU A 304 -0.74 -21.11 -5.78
N ALA A 305 -0.61 -20.41 -6.91
CA ALA A 305 -1.36 -19.20 -7.21
C ALA A 305 -2.12 -19.34 -8.53
N GLU A 306 -3.44 -19.42 -8.45
CA GLU A 306 -4.31 -19.31 -9.61
C GLU A 306 -4.13 -17.94 -10.30
N GLN A 307 -3.97 -17.98 -11.61
CA GLN A 307 -3.82 -16.82 -12.46
C GLN A 307 -5.17 -16.48 -13.10
N PRO A 308 -5.39 -15.20 -13.45
CA PRO A 308 -6.55 -14.81 -14.27
C PRO A 308 -6.66 -15.51 -15.63
N THR A 309 -5.65 -16.28 -16.04
CA THR A 309 -5.67 -17.12 -17.23
C THR A 309 -6.31 -18.49 -17.00
N GLY A 310 -6.68 -18.83 -15.76
CA GLY A 310 -7.14 -20.17 -15.36
C GLY A 310 -6.03 -21.19 -15.14
N GLN A 311 -4.75 -20.79 -15.22
CA GLN A 311 -3.61 -21.65 -14.87
C GLN A 311 -3.25 -21.50 -13.39
N VAL A 312 -2.73 -22.56 -12.79
CA VAL A 312 -2.15 -22.54 -11.44
C VAL A 312 -0.64 -22.42 -11.57
N VAL A 313 -0.08 -21.39 -10.95
CA VAL A 313 1.36 -21.17 -10.95
C VAL A 313 1.94 -21.63 -9.63
N ARG A 314 2.88 -22.56 -9.71
CA ARG A 314 3.70 -23.06 -8.60
C ARG A 314 4.91 -22.16 -8.43
N ARG A 315 5.12 -21.66 -7.22
CA ARG A 315 6.29 -20.86 -6.83
C ARG A 315 6.93 -21.51 -5.63
N VAL A 316 8.24 -21.72 -5.67
CA VAL A 316 8.97 -22.14 -4.49
C VAL A 316 9.58 -20.88 -3.88
N GLN A 317 9.11 -20.52 -2.69
CA GLN A 317 9.62 -19.38 -1.96
C GLN A 317 10.42 -19.85 -0.76
N VAL A 318 11.64 -19.33 -0.61
CA VAL A 318 12.42 -19.52 0.62
C VAL A 318 12.10 -18.34 1.54
N PRO A 319 11.31 -18.54 2.62
CA PRO A 319 11.02 -17.46 3.56
C PRO A 319 12.30 -17.07 4.30
N LEU A 320 12.38 -15.81 4.70
CA LEU A 320 13.42 -15.34 5.60
C LEU A 320 12.87 -15.30 7.03
N GLY A 321 13.71 -15.63 8.01
CA GLY A 321 13.44 -15.47 9.43
C GLY A 321 14.51 -14.64 10.10
N ARG A 322 14.18 -14.00 11.22
CA ARG A 322 15.19 -13.38 12.08
C ARG A 322 16.01 -14.47 12.76
N GLY A 323 17.33 -14.32 12.80
CA GLY A 323 18.20 -15.21 13.56
C GLY A 323 17.92 -15.17 15.06
N TYR A 324 17.44 -14.03 15.57
CA TYR A 324 16.92 -13.88 16.92
C TYR A 324 15.82 -12.81 16.94
N GLU A 325 14.73 -13.07 17.67
CA GLU A 325 13.66 -12.09 17.84
C GLU A 325 14.02 -11.13 18.99
N PRO A 326 13.94 -9.79 18.80
CA PRO A 326 14.16 -8.84 19.88
C PRO A 326 13.25 -9.15 21.09
N PRO A 327 13.71 -8.93 22.33
CA PRO A 327 12.91 -9.16 23.53
C PRO A 327 11.59 -8.39 23.52
N ASP A 328 10.62 -8.93 24.26
CA ASP A 328 9.33 -8.28 24.48
C ASP A 328 9.50 -6.86 25.01
N ALA A 329 8.79 -5.93 24.37
CA ALA A 329 8.76 -4.55 24.81
C ALA A 329 8.05 -4.39 26.16
N SER A 330 8.45 -3.40 26.97
CA SER A 330 7.87 -3.17 28.31
C SER A 330 6.39 -2.78 28.26
N TRP A 331 5.93 -2.21 27.15
CA TRP A 331 4.53 -1.85 26.90
C TRP A 331 3.69 -3.01 26.33
N LEU A 332 4.27 -4.19 26.08
CA LEU A 332 3.49 -5.38 25.70
C LEU A 332 2.89 -6.06 26.93
N GLY A 333 1.58 -6.26 26.89
CA GLY A 333 0.81 -6.97 27.90
C GLY A 333 0.63 -8.46 27.58
N GLU A 334 -0.43 -9.04 28.11
CA GLU A 334 -0.80 -10.43 27.90
C GLU A 334 -1.37 -10.69 26.49
N HIS A 335 -1.42 -11.96 26.09
CA HIS A 335 -2.03 -12.35 24.81
C HIS A 335 -3.54 -12.12 24.80
N VAL A 336 -4.04 -11.62 23.66
CA VAL A 336 -5.48 -11.47 23.45
C VAL A 336 -6.09 -12.83 23.12
N GLU A 337 -7.11 -13.23 23.87
CA GLU A 337 -7.88 -14.44 23.58
C GLU A 337 -8.50 -14.40 22.17
N TRP A 338 -8.45 -15.54 21.49
CA TRP A 338 -9.03 -15.70 20.16
C TRP A 338 -9.58 -17.10 19.94
N ARG A 339 -10.47 -17.21 18.96
CA ARG A 339 -10.97 -18.48 18.43
C ARG A 339 -10.76 -18.55 16.92
N PRO A 340 -10.64 -19.75 16.32
CA PRO A 340 -10.48 -19.87 14.88
C PRO A 340 -11.72 -19.31 14.15
N CYS A 341 -11.49 -18.65 13.02
CA CYS A 341 -12.56 -18.18 12.16
C CYS A 341 -13.30 -19.37 11.52
N PRO A 342 -14.63 -19.50 11.70
CA PRO A 342 -15.39 -20.64 11.18
C PRO A 342 -15.47 -20.66 9.64
N ASP A 343 -15.29 -19.50 9.01
CA ASP A 343 -15.38 -19.33 7.56
C ASP A 343 -14.04 -19.47 6.85
N CYS A 344 -12.97 -19.77 7.59
CA CYS A 344 -11.64 -19.96 7.04
C CYS A 344 -11.18 -21.40 7.25
N ARG A 345 -10.50 -21.94 6.24
CA ARG A 345 -9.56 -23.04 6.45
C ARG A 345 -8.16 -22.46 6.63
N PRO A 346 -7.45 -22.79 7.73
CA PRO A 346 -6.07 -22.36 7.91
C PRO A 346 -5.18 -22.79 6.75
N HIS A 347 -4.18 -21.96 6.41
CA HIS A 347 -3.13 -22.26 5.43
C HIS A 347 -3.59 -22.49 3.98
N CYS A 348 -4.86 -22.22 3.63
CA CYS A 348 -5.32 -22.24 2.25
C CYS A 348 -6.34 -21.14 1.96
N ARG A 349 -6.71 -20.96 0.68
CA ARG A 349 -7.70 -19.96 0.23
C ARG A 349 -9.15 -20.46 0.28
N LEU A 350 -9.39 -21.65 0.83
CA LEU A 350 -10.75 -22.15 0.99
C LEU A 350 -11.47 -21.35 2.08
N ARG A 351 -12.66 -20.88 1.73
CA ARG A 351 -13.55 -20.12 2.60
C ARG A 351 -14.93 -20.77 2.63
N ALA A 352 -15.73 -20.48 3.66
CA ALA A 352 -17.14 -20.83 3.66
C ALA A 352 -17.80 -20.27 2.38
N CYS A 353 -18.47 -21.15 1.64
CA CYS A 353 -19.20 -20.76 0.45
C CYS A 353 -20.46 -19.98 0.84
N ASP A 354 -20.89 -19.08 -0.03
CA ASP A 354 -22.09 -18.27 0.18
C ASP A 354 -23.35 -19.12 0.44
N CYS A 355 -23.38 -20.36 -0.04
CA CYS A 355 -24.47 -21.30 0.26
C CYS A 355 -24.63 -21.60 1.76
N ARG A 356 -23.60 -21.34 2.57
CA ARG A 356 -23.61 -21.50 4.03
C ARG A 356 -23.86 -20.20 4.80
N LEU A 357 -24.05 -19.07 4.12
CA LEU A 357 -24.30 -17.79 4.78
C LEU A 357 -25.51 -17.89 5.73
N GLY A 358 -25.38 -17.28 6.91
CA GLY A 358 -26.39 -17.34 7.95
C GLY A 358 -26.46 -18.69 8.71
N GLY A 359 -25.39 -19.50 8.67
CA GLY A 359 -25.30 -20.75 9.42
C GLY A 359 -26.07 -21.92 8.79
N ARG A 360 -26.42 -21.80 7.50
CA ARG A 360 -27.12 -22.85 6.76
C ARG A 360 -26.20 -24.07 6.53
N PRO A 361 -26.76 -25.28 6.48
CA PRO A 361 -26.04 -26.44 5.94
C PRO A 361 -25.54 -26.15 4.52
N ALA A 362 -24.46 -26.82 4.12
CA ALA A 362 -23.99 -26.73 2.74
C ALA A 362 -25.06 -27.28 1.79
N ASP A 363 -25.38 -26.52 0.75
CA ASP A 363 -26.25 -26.97 -0.32
C ASP A 363 -25.50 -28.00 -1.18
N SER A 364 -26.03 -29.22 -1.25
CA SER A 364 -25.42 -30.33 -1.99
C SER A 364 -25.28 -30.04 -3.48
N ASP A 365 -26.15 -29.19 -4.03
CA ASP A 365 -26.19 -28.85 -5.45
C ASP A 365 -25.49 -27.52 -5.77
N CYS A 366 -24.78 -26.95 -4.78
CA CYS A 366 -24.09 -25.68 -4.95
C CYS A 366 -22.97 -25.81 -6.01
N PRO A 367 -23.04 -25.09 -7.14
CA PRO A 367 -22.05 -25.22 -8.21
C PRO A 367 -20.68 -24.63 -7.82
N GLN A 368 -20.64 -23.72 -6.84
CA GLN A 368 -19.41 -23.06 -6.40
C GLN A 368 -18.59 -23.91 -5.43
N SER A 369 -19.25 -24.70 -4.59
CA SER A 369 -18.59 -25.55 -3.59
C SER A 369 -18.69 -27.04 -3.88
N SER A 370 -19.46 -27.41 -4.91
CA SER A 370 -19.76 -28.81 -5.26
C SER A 370 -20.24 -29.62 -4.06
N GLY A 371 -21.11 -29.02 -3.23
CA GLY A 371 -21.65 -29.63 -2.02
C GLY A 371 -20.75 -29.60 -0.79
N ALA A 372 -19.47 -29.22 -0.91
CA ALA A 372 -18.53 -29.17 0.21
C ALA A 372 -18.77 -27.97 1.15
N GLY A 373 -19.53 -26.98 0.70
CA GLY A 373 -19.77 -25.76 1.45
C GLY A 373 -18.52 -24.89 1.68
N LEU A 374 -17.45 -25.18 0.94
CA LEU A 374 -16.22 -24.40 0.89
C LEU A 374 -15.90 -24.11 -0.58
N CYS A 375 -15.46 -22.89 -0.88
CA CYS A 375 -14.96 -22.54 -2.20
C CYS A 375 -13.66 -21.74 -2.08
N PRO A 376 -12.76 -21.82 -3.08
CA PRO A 376 -11.65 -20.89 -3.20
C PRO A 376 -12.18 -19.46 -3.35
N SER A 377 -11.64 -18.53 -2.57
CA SER A 377 -11.95 -17.11 -2.71
C SER A 377 -10.66 -16.32 -2.96
N ALA A 378 -10.70 -15.43 -3.95
CA ALA A 378 -9.67 -14.41 -4.15
C ALA A 378 -9.89 -13.16 -3.28
N LEU A 379 -11.07 -13.04 -2.66
CA LEU A 379 -11.41 -11.95 -1.75
C LEU A 379 -11.09 -12.33 -0.30
N HIS A 380 -10.74 -11.32 0.48
CA HIS A 380 -10.54 -11.48 1.92
C HIS A 380 -11.77 -12.08 2.59
N CYS A 381 -11.56 -12.95 3.58
CA CYS A 381 -12.64 -13.54 4.34
C CYS A 381 -13.53 -12.42 4.91
N PHE A 382 -14.83 -12.47 4.60
CA PHE A 382 -15.75 -11.47 5.12
C PHE A 382 -15.73 -11.44 6.65
N THR A 383 -15.59 -12.57 7.34
CA THR A 383 -15.72 -12.59 8.80
C THR A 383 -14.47 -12.06 9.53
N CYS A 384 -13.27 -12.45 9.08
CA CYS A 384 -12.02 -12.19 9.80
C CYS A 384 -11.00 -11.35 9.02
N GLY A 385 -11.24 -11.09 7.73
CA GLY A 385 -10.30 -10.36 6.88
C GLY A 385 -8.98 -11.11 6.65
N ASP A 386 -9.03 -12.44 6.61
CA ASP A 386 -7.90 -13.37 6.44
C ASP A 386 -6.89 -13.46 7.59
N ASN A 387 -7.14 -12.87 8.75
CA ASN A 387 -6.33 -13.12 9.94
C ASN A 387 -6.54 -14.55 10.53
N HIS A 388 -7.55 -15.27 10.04
CA HIS A 388 -7.98 -16.61 10.48
C HIS A 388 -8.40 -16.74 11.96
N ARG A 389 -8.47 -15.63 12.68
CA ARG A 389 -8.73 -15.55 14.13
C ARG A 389 -9.90 -14.59 14.37
N LEU A 390 -10.61 -14.79 15.46
CA LEU A 390 -11.60 -13.86 15.96
C LEU A 390 -11.20 -13.52 17.38
N HIS A 391 -10.63 -12.34 17.55
CA HIS A 391 -10.19 -11.82 18.84
C HIS A 391 -11.38 -11.33 19.66
N ARG A 392 -11.27 -11.48 20.99
CA ARG A 392 -12.27 -10.91 21.92
C ARG A 392 -11.99 -9.44 22.24
N THR A 393 -10.81 -8.96 21.90
CA THR A 393 -10.39 -7.58 22.15
C THR A 393 -9.76 -7.02 20.88
N VAL A 394 -10.12 -5.80 20.52
CA VAL A 394 -9.43 -5.01 19.50
C VAL A 394 -8.75 -3.84 20.18
N LEU A 395 -7.50 -3.59 19.80
CA LEU A 395 -6.73 -2.45 20.26
C LEU A 395 -6.84 -1.33 19.24
N VAL A 396 -7.33 -0.18 19.68
CA VAL A 396 -7.54 0.97 18.80
C VAL A 396 -6.56 2.05 19.20
N THR A 397 -5.71 2.46 18.25
CA THR A 397 -4.80 3.60 18.42
C THR A 397 -5.29 4.74 17.56
N VAL A 398 -5.68 5.87 18.15
CA VAL A 398 -6.11 7.07 17.41
C VAL A 398 -5.03 8.14 17.54
N THR A 399 -4.51 8.67 16.44
CA THR A 399 -3.34 9.56 16.45
C THR A 399 -3.37 10.67 15.41
N ASP A 400 -2.65 11.77 15.66
CA ASP A 400 -2.34 12.80 14.67
C ASP A 400 -0.98 12.58 13.95
N LEU A 401 -0.32 11.44 14.21
CA LEU A 401 1.03 11.06 13.74
C LEU A 401 2.16 12.02 14.14
N ARG A 402 1.90 12.95 15.07
CA ARG A 402 2.88 13.95 15.49
C ARG A 402 3.22 13.82 16.97
N HIS A 403 2.20 13.97 17.81
CA HIS A 403 2.39 14.04 19.26
C HIS A 403 1.18 13.58 20.05
N ARG A 404 -0.02 13.58 19.44
CA ARG A 404 -1.23 13.13 20.11
C ARG A 404 -1.54 11.69 19.71
N VAL A 405 -1.72 10.86 20.72
CA VAL A 405 -2.11 9.47 20.57
C VAL A 405 -3.01 9.07 21.73
N VAL A 406 -3.99 8.23 21.44
CA VAL A 406 -4.80 7.54 22.44
C VAL A 406 -4.82 6.07 22.09
N HIS A 407 -4.50 5.21 23.06
CA HIS A 407 -4.61 3.76 22.92
C HIS A 407 -5.80 3.27 23.74
N LEU A 408 -6.69 2.52 23.11
CA LEU A 408 -7.92 2.00 23.68
C LEU A 408 -7.93 0.48 23.52
N ALA A 409 -8.53 -0.21 24.50
CA ALA A 409 -8.87 -1.61 24.40
C ALA A 409 -10.40 -1.73 24.39
N TRP A 410 -10.96 -2.21 23.28
CA TRP A 410 -12.38 -2.52 23.17
C TRP A 410 -12.57 -4.03 23.35
N GLN A 411 -13.29 -4.42 24.40
CA GLN A 411 -13.40 -5.81 24.83
C GLN A 411 -14.83 -6.32 24.72
N ALA A 412 -14.99 -7.42 24.00
CA ALA A 412 -16.25 -8.16 23.86
C ALA A 412 -16.62 -8.90 25.15
N GLY A 413 -17.94 -9.07 25.39
CA GLY A 413 -18.46 -9.78 26.56
C GLY A 413 -18.59 -8.94 27.83
N THR A 414 -18.22 -7.66 27.81
CA THR A 414 -18.62 -6.70 28.85
C THR A 414 -20.04 -6.24 28.54
N PRO A 415 -21.03 -6.47 29.42
CA PRO A 415 -22.40 -6.03 29.17
C PRO A 415 -22.45 -4.50 29.07
N GLU A 416 -22.95 -4.00 27.95
CA GLU A 416 -23.12 -2.58 27.71
C GLU A 416 -24.55 -2.28 27.28
N VAL A 417 -25.11 -1.21 27.82
CA VAL A 417 -26.40 -0.72 27.37
C VAL A 417 -26.19 0.05 26.06
N ALA A 418 -26.57 -0.58 24.95
CA ALA A 418 -26.60 0.04 23.63
C ALA A 418 -28.05 0.36 23.25
N PRO A 419 -28.49 1.62 23.27
CA PRO A 419 -29.87 1.98 22.92
C PRO A 419 -30.22 1.56 21.50
N LEU A 420 -31.44 1.05 21.33
CA LEU A 420 -32.05 0.83 20.02
C LEU A 420 -32.30 2.20 19.37
N VAL A 421 -31.74 2.42 18.18
CA VAL A 421 -31.89 3.68 17.43
C VAL A 421 -32.78 3.53 16.20
N ALA A 422 -32.85 2.33 15.62
CA ALA A 422 -33.69 2.03 14.48
C ALA A 422 -33.91 0.52 14.33
N THR A 423 -34.81 0.15 13.42
CA THR A 423 -35.01 -1.23 12.98
C THR A 423 -34.86 -1.27 11.46
N GLN A 424 -34.04 -2.19 10.95
CA GLN A 424 -33.90 -2.40 9.51
C GLN A 424 -35.21 -2.91 8.89
N PRO A 425 -35.43 -2.77 7.56
CA PRO A 425 -36.63 -3.27 6.89
C PRO A 425 -36.87 -4.78 7.07
N ASN A 426 -35.82 -5.57 7.31
CA ASN A 426 -35.89 -7.01 7.59
C ASN A 426 -36.18 -7.32 9.08
N GLY A 427 -36.41 -6.32 9.93
CA GLY A 427 -36.65 -6.47 11.36
C GLY A 427 -35.38 -6.49 12.24
N GLY A 428 -34.18 -6.39 11.66
CA GLY A 428 -32.92 -6.38 12.40
C GLY A 428 -32.76 -5.11 13.27
N PRO A 429 -32.48 -5.22 14.58
CA PRO A 429 -32.32 -4.04 15.42
C PRO A 429 -30.99 -3.33 15.15
N VAL A 430 -31.05 -2.01 15.03
CA VAL A 430 -29.88 -1.14 14.92
C VAL A 430 -29.69 -0.45 16.25
N VAL A 431 -28.53 -0.65 16.87
CA VAL A 431 -28.16 -0.07 18.15
C VAL A 431 -27.00 0.90 17.98
N GLN A 432 -26.83 1.80 18.95
CA GLN A 432 -25.67 2.69 19.01
C GLN A 432 -24.86 2.41 20.27
N LEU A 433 -23.57 2.13 20.12
CA LEU A 433 -22.67 1.88 21.26
C LEU A 433 -22.34 3.16 22.04
N PRO A 434 -21.89 3.09 23.31
CA PRO A 434 -21.39 4.24 24.05
C PRO A 434 -20.21 4.95 23.38
N ASP A 435 -20.00 6.24 23.70
CA ASP A 435 -18.97 7.09 23.08
C ASP A 435 -17.55 6.53 23.10
N ARG A 436 -17.17 5.76 24.13
CA ARG A 436 -15.84 5.15 24.21
C ARG A 436 -15.54 4.16 23.07
N TYR A 437 -16.56 3.63 22.40
CA TYR A 437 -16.44 2.74 21.23
C TYR A 437 -16.59 3.48 19.89
N ARG A 438 -16.88 4.78 19.89
CA ARG A 438 -17.11 5.58 18.68
C ARG A 438 -15.83 6.31 18.30
N LEU A 439 -15.24 6.00 17.14
CA LEU A 439 -14.03 6.71 16.72
C LEU A 439 -14.26 8.22 16.59
N GLY A 440 -15.45 8.65 16.17
CA GLY A 440 -15.82 10.06 16.05
C GLY A 440 -15.72 10.82 17.37
N SER A 441 -16.06 10.19 18.50
CA SER A 441 -15.95 10.80 19.83
C SER A 441 -14.48 11.04 20.22
N TRP A 442 -13.55 10.23 19.71
CA TRP A 442 -12.11 10.40 19.92
C TRP A 442 -11.45 11.39 18.95
N ALA A 443 -12.07 11.69 17.81
CA ALA A 443 -11.54 12.66 16.84
C ALA A 443 -11.36 14.07 17.45
N ALA A 444 -12.29 14.47 18.32
CA ALA A 444 -12.27 15.78 19.00
C ALA A 444 -11.02 15.97 19.86
N ILE A 445 -10.51 14.91 20.51
CA ILE A 445 -9.28 14.96 21.33
C ILE A 445 -8.06 15.31 20.46
N LEU A 446 -8.09 14.92 19.20
CA LEU A 446 -7.05 15.23 18.21
C LEU A 446 -7.29 16.57 17.49
N GLY A 447 -8.39 17.27 17.80
CA GLY A 447 -8.79 18.49 17.10
C GLY A 447 -9.21 18.26 15.66
N ALA A 448 -9.67 17.04 15.32
CA ALA A 448 -10.10 16.66 13.99
C ALA A 448 -11.61 16.41 13.94
N GLN A 449 -12.17 16.46 12.72
CA GLN A 449 -13.55 16.03 12.50
C GLN A 449 -13.61 14.51 12.34
N PRO A 450 -14.71 13.83 12.70
CA PRO A 450 -14.85 12.38 12.50
C PRO A 450 -14.61 11.91 11.07
N GLU A 451 -14.97 12.74 10.07
CA GLU A 451 -14.79 12.43 8.65
C GLU A 451 -13.32 12.51 8.19
N ASP A 452 -12.46 13.14 8.99
CA ASP A 452 -11.01 13.25 8.74
C ASP A 452 -10.24 12.01 9.23
N LEU A 453 -10.93 11.06 9.88
CA LEU A 453 -10.34 9.80 10.33
C LEU A 453 -10.17 8.81 9.18
N ALA A 454 -8.95 8.29 9.04
CA ALA A 454 -8.57 7.28 8.07
C ALA A 454 -7.74 6.15 8.72
N ASP A 455 -7.78 4.96 8.14
CA ASP A 455 -6.86 3.87 8.49
C ASP A 455 -5.41 4.27 8.19
N ALA A 456 -4.50 3.95 9.10
CA ALA A 456 -3.08 4.33 9.02
C ALA A 456 -2.35 3.64 7.86
N ASP A 457 -2.72 2.38 7.57
CA ASP A 457 -2.20 1.62 6.43
C ASP A 457 -2.82 2.10 5.09
N GLY A 458 -3.88 2.91 5.15
CA GLY A 458 -4.55 3.45 3.95
C GLY A 458 -5.29 2.40 3.12
N ARG A 459 -5.44 1.18 3.63
CA ARG A 459 -6.10 0.06 2.93
C ARG A 459 -7.61 0.06 3.12
N HIS A 460 -8.10 0.56 4.26
CA HIS A 460 -9.51 0.50 4.60
C HIS A 460 -10.10 1.89 4.81
N GLU A 461 -11.23 2.17 4.17
CA GLU A 461 -12.03 3.32 4.54
C GLU A 461 -12.71 3.01 5.89
N ILE A 462 -12.55 3.91 6.86
CA ILE A 462 -13.25 3.80 8.14
C ILE A 462 -14.75 4.02 7.86
N GLY A 463 -15.54 2.96 7.95
CA GLY A 463 -16.98 3.04 7.70
C GLY A 463 -17.69 3.98 8.67
N LYS A 464 -18.80 4.57 8.24
CA LYS A 464 -19.65 5.43 9.09
C LYS A 464 -20.07 4.71 10.39
N ASP A 465 -20.35 3.42 10.29
CA ASP A 465 -20.73 2.57 11.42
C ASP A 465 -19.66 2.54 12.52
N LEU A 466 -18.38 2.43 12.15
CA LEU A 466 -17.26 2.45 13.09
C LEU A 466 -16.94 3.86 13.63
N ARG A 467 -17.25 4.90 12.84
CA ARG A 467 -17.12 6.30 13.29
C ARG A 467 -18.17 6.66 14.35
N ASP A 468 -19.42 6.32 14.07
CA ASP A 468 -20.58 6.76 14.85
C ASP A 468 -21.04 5.72 15.89
N GLY A 469 -20.45 4.52 15.86
CA GLY A 469 -20.79 3.38 16.72
C GLY A 469 -22.16 2.76 16.44
N TYR A 470 -22.65 2.85 15.20
CA TYR A 470 -23.88 2.17 14.82
C TYR A 470 -23.59 0.73 14.42
N LEU A 471 -24.47 -0.17 14.84
CA LEU A 471 -24.35 -1.58 14.53
C LEU A 471 -25.74 -2.17 14.31
N THR A 472 -25.89 -2.95 13.23
CA THR A 472 -27.05 -3.82 13.06
C THR A 472 -26.76 -5.16 13.72
N LEU A 473 -27.59 -5.55 14.69
CA LEU A 473 -27.46 -6.85 15.35
C LEU A 473 -28.07 -7.96 14.49
N PRO A 474 -27.47 -9.16 14.48
CA PRO A 474 -28.00 -10.28 13.72
C PRO A 474 -29.31 -10.84 14.31
N TRP A 475 -29.56 -10.63 15.61
CA TRP A 475 -30.83 -10.94 16.29
C TRP A 475 -31.00 -10.11 17.57
N ALA A 476 -32.23 -10.02 18.07
CA ALA A 476 -32.54 -9.38 19.35
C ALA A 476 -31.92 -10.19 20.50
N GLY A 477 -30.86 -9.66 21.13
CA GLY A 477 -30.11 -10.33 22.21
C GLY A 477 -28.67 -10.71 21.86
N ALA A 478 -28.21 -10.45 20.64
CA ALA A 478 -26.78 -10.53 20.33
C ALA A 478 -25.99 -9.48 21.15
N ASP A 479 -24.77 -9.81 21.58
CA ASP A 479 -23.85 -8.89 22.27
C ASP A 479 -23.41 -7.76 21.31
N PRO A 480 -23.87 -6.51 21.52
CA PRO A 480 -23.53 -5.41 20.62
C PRO A 480 -22.04 -5.12 20.56
N VAL A 481 -21.35 -5.20 21.70
CA VAL A 481 -19.91 -4.92 21.76
C VAL A 481 -19.14 -6.04 21.06
N GLY A 482 -19.51 -7.29 21.29
CA GLY A 482 -18.87 -8.44 20.65
C GLY A 482 -19.06 -8.50 19.14
N GLU A 483 -20.20 -8.07 18.61
CA GLU A 483 -20.42 -7.90 17.17
C GLU A 483 -19.59 -6.72 16.60
N TYR A 484 -19.52 -5.61 17.34
CA TYR A 484 -18.78 -4.42 16.90
C TYR A 484 -17.26 -4.63 16.90
N VAL A 485 -16.72 -5.26 17.94
CA VAL A 485 -15.30 -5.65 18.02
C VAL A 485 -14.92 -6.55 16.85
N ARG A 486 -15.76 -7.53 16.51
CA ARG A 486 -15.54 -8.40 15.33
C ARG A 486 -15.54 -7.64 14.01
N SER A 487 -16.39 -6.62 13.88
CA SER A 487 -16.40 -5.75 12.70
C SER A 487 -15.10 -4.93 12.61
N ALA A 488 -14.66 -4.36 13.74
CA ALA A 488 -13.47 -3.51 13.83
C ALA A 488 -12.13 -4.26 13.67
N GLU A 489 -12.06 -5.51 14.14
CA GLU A 489 -10.87 -6.35 14.10
C GLU A 489 -10.57 -6.91 12.70
N ARG A 490 -11.58 -6.98 11.83
CA ARG A 490 -11.50 -7.63 10.52
C ARG A 490 -10.30 -7.12 9.71
N GLY A 491 -9.36 -8.02 9.40
CA GLY A 491 -8.18 -7.71 8.58
C GLY A 491 -7.14 -6.82 9.26
N THR A 492 -7.20 -6.66 10.58
CA THR A 492 -6.21 -5.88 11.35
C THR A 492 -4.94 -6.68 11.66
N ALA A 493 -3.80 -5.99 11.77
CA ALA A 493 -2.55 -6.59 12.21
C ALA A 493 -2.59 -6.89 13.71
N ALA A 494 -2.49 -8.15 14.11
CA ALA A 494 -2.50 -8.57 15.52
C ALA A 494 -3.66 -7.98 16.36
N GLY A 495 -4.84 -7.80 15.76
CA GLY A 495 -5.99 -7.18 16.44
C GLY A 495 -5.82 -5.68 16.71
N ARG A 496 -4.93 -4.98 15.98
CA ARG A 496 -4.65 -3.55 16.14
C ARG A 496 -5.21 -2.73 14.98
N LEU A 497 -6.12 -1.83 15.30
CA LEU A 497 -6.62 -0.80 14.40
C LEU A 497 -5.91 0.52 14.71
N ILE A 498 -5.16 1.06 13.75
CA ILE A 498 -4.50 2.37 13.89
C ILE A 498 -5.22 3.37 13.01
N VAL A 499 -5.74 4.42 13.63
CA VAL A 499 -6.56 5.45 13.02
C VAL A 499 -5.82 6.78 13.07
N VAL A 500 -5.69 7.40 11.91
CA VAL A 500 -5.02 8.69 11.74
C VAL A 500 -6.07 9.77 11.54
N ALA A 501 -5.96 10.84 12.34
CA ALA A 501 -6.64 12.10 12.11
C ALA A 501 -5.83 12.93 11.09
N ALA A 502 -6.25 12.92 9.83
CA ALA A 502 -5.59 13.68 8.77
C ALA A 502 -6.47 14.87 8.35
N PRO A 503 -6.03 16.14 8.46
CA PRO A 503 -6.85 17.25 8.04
C PRO A 503 -7.25 17.11 6.57
N ARG A 504 -8.53 17.34 6.27
CA ARG A 504 -9.24 17.14 4.99
C ARG A 504 -8.50 17.53 3.70
N ARG A 505 -7.55 18.48 3.76
CA ARG A 505 -6.66 18.85 2.63
C ARG A 505 -5.66 17.75 2.23
N ALA A 506 -5.23 16.89 3.16
CA ALA A 506 -4.37 15.72 2.89
C ALA A 506 -5.17 14.51 2.38
N ALA A 507 -6.38 14.30 2.91
CA ALA A 507 -7.27 13.22 2.47
C ALA A 507 -7.77 13.39 1.02
N ALA A 508 -8.03 14.63 0.59
CA ALA A 508 -8.39 14.94 -0.80
C ALA A 508 -7.23 14.66 -1.80
N ALA A 509 -5.98 14.89 -1.39
CA ALA A 509 -4.80 14.54 -2.19
C ALA A 509 -4.60 13.01 -2.27
N ARG A 510 -4.79 12.30 -1.15
CA ARG A 510 -4.76 10.82 -1.07
C ARG A 510 -5.83 10.16 -1.95
N ALA A 511 -7.07 10.65 -1.94
CA ALA A 511 -8.16 10.13 -2.77
C ALA A 511 -7.98 10.43 -4.28
N ALA A 512 -7.27 11.51 -4.62
CA ALA A 512 -6.96 11.85 -6.02
C ALA A 512 -5.86 10.96 -6.61
N ALA A 513 -4.92 10.49 -5.78
CA ALA A 513 -3.85 9.58 -6.20
C ALA A 513 -4.35 8.12 -6.37
N ALA A 514 -5.35 7.69 -5.59
CA ALA A 514 -5.81 6.30 -5.56
C ALA A 514 -6.98 5.98 -6.52
N ARG A 515 -7.61 6.96 -7.18
CA ARG A 515 -8.78 6.70 -8.05
C ARG A 515 -8.38 6.34 -9.49
N PRO A 516 -8.77 5.17 -10.03
CA PRO A 516 -8.86 4.98 -11.47
C PRO A 516 -9.94 5.94 -12.00
N ARG A 517 -9.56 6.79 -12.97
CA ARG A 517 -10.47 7.81 -13.50
C ARG A 517 -11.78 7.21 -14.03
N PRO A 518 -12.95 7.82 -13.77
CA PRO A 518 -14.21 7.40 -14.36
C PRO A 518 -14.15 7.56 -15.89
N ARG A 519 -14.65 6.55 -16.60
CA ARG A 519 -14.83 6.61 -18.05
C ARG A 519 -15.77 7.78 -18.38
N PRO A 520 -15.44 8.66 -19.33
CA PRO A 520 -16.40 9.66 -19.80
C PRO A 520 -17.56 8.93 -20.49
N GLY A 521 -18.76 9.07 -19.94
CA GLY A 521 -19.99 8.60 -20.57
C GLY A 521 -20.22 9.28 -21.92
N PRO A 522 -20.95 8.64 -22.84
CA PRO A 522 -21.18 9.17 -24.18
C PRO A 522 -22.02 10.46 -24.08
N ARG A 523 -21.44 11.59 -24.49
CA ARG A 523 -22.21 12.83 -24.66
C ARG A 523 -23.20 12.62 -25.81
N GLY A 524 -24.47 12.88 -25.51
CA GLY A 524 -25.62 12.69 -26.39
C GLY A 524 -25.43 13.27 -27.79
N GLY A 525 -25.86 12.48 -28.77
CA GLY A 525 -25.90 12.88 -30.17
C GLY A 525 -26.81 14.08 -30.36
N ARG A 526 -26.25 15.15 -30.95
CA ARG A 526 -27.05 16.20 -31.57
C ARG A 526 -27.78 15.60 -32.76
N VAL A 527 -29.10 15.53 -32.67
CA VAL A 527 -30.00 15.28 -33.80
C VAL A 527 -29.80 16.42 -34.82
N ARG A 528 -29.38 16.08 -36.04
CA ARG A 528 -29.45 16.98 -37.20
C ARG A 528 -30.88 16.93 -37.76
N PRO A 529 -31.51 18.06 -38.12
CA PRO A 529 -32.79 18.04 -38.79
C PRO A 529 -32.63 17.57 -40.24
N ALA A 530 -33.61 16.79 -40.70
CA ALA A 530 -33.71 16.30 -42.06
C ALA A 530 -33.93 17.47 -43.04
N ALA A 531 -33.10 17.55 -44.07
CA ALA A 531 -33.35 18.39 -45.22
C ALA A 531 -34.40 17.72 -46.12
N SER A 532 -35.48 18.45 -46.38
CA SER A 532 -36.51 18.11 -47.36
C SER A 532 -35.99 18.30 -48.78
N ARG A 533 -36.32 17.31 -49.62
CA ARG A 533 -36.30 17.27 -51.09
C ARG A 533 -36.34 18.63 -51.80
N ARG A 534 -35.44 18.82 -52.77
CA ARG A 534 -35.74 18.81 -54.20
C ARG A 534 -34.55 18.29 -54.99
#